data_AF-A0AAN7ZC46-F1
#
_entry.id   AF-A0AAN7ZC46-F1
#
_cell.length_a   1.000
_cell.length_b   1.000
_cell.length_c   1.000
_cell.angle_alpha   90.00
_cell.angle_beta   90.00
_cell.angle_gamma   90.00
#
_symmetry.space_group_name_H-M   'P 1'
#
loop_
_entity.id
_entity.type
_entity.pdbx_description
1 polymer ?
#
loop_
_entity_poly.entity_id
_entity_poly.type
_entity_poly.pdbx_seq_one_letter_code
_entity_poly.pdbx_strand_id
1 'polypeptide(L)'
;MKVVLTIVSIVILGCASKKLPASFKICDHFGPNVDVCLKEAIASALVQLKNGLPEVDAPSLSPLHISNITVHKFGNELSFLNVNIDNIWEMTITYLSSNLTRESFWMSFNMSGDHIGATMDYSMKGKLLFFTVNGGGKGELTMKNVVVQANLKGGVAEGGKHYKLDTFNIKLYPRLVTYNMENIVPGQKEISDQINDVLNETWTALWEEIQLDLEEILDEVFLNYTNNILKYVPV
;
A
#
# COMPACT_ATOMS: atom_id res chain seq x y z
N MET A 1 -51.25 36.14 36.18
CA MET A 1 -51.09 35.34 34.94
C MET A 1 -49.77 35.75 34.29
N LYS A 2 -48.73 34.92 34.38
CA LYS A 2 -47.46 35.11 33.65
C LYS A 2 -47.25 33.88 32.77
N VAL A 3 -47.33 34.08 31.45
CA VAL A 3 -47.04 33.05 30.46
C VAL A 3 -45.53 33.05 30.23
N VAL A 4 -44.86 31.98 30.61
CA VAL A 4 -43.43 31.77 30.36
C VAL A 4 -43.34 31.00 29.04
N LEU A 5 -42.78 31.65 28.02
CA LEU A 5 -42.55 31.08 26.69
C LEU A 5 -41.15 30.48 26.66
N THR A 6 -41.04 29.15 26.74
CA THR A 6 -39.76 28.44 26.64
C THR A 6 -39.49 28.13 25.17
N ILE A 7 -38.55 28.86 24.55
CA ILE A 7 -38.09 28.61 23.18
C ILE A 7 -37.13 27.42 23.22
N VAL A 8 -37.58 26.28 22.67
CA VAL A 8 -36.74 25.10 22.45
C VAL A 8 -35.99 25.31 21.12
N SER A 9 -34.70 25.63 21.22
CA SER A 9 -33.82 25.76 20.05
C SER A 9 -33.41 24.36 19.58
N ILE A 10 -33.96 23.92 18.45
CA ILE A 10 -33.57 22.66 17.79
C ILE A 10 -32.19 22.88 17.16
N VAL A 11 -31.15 22.33 17.80
CA VAL A 11 -29.82 22.23 17.19
C VAL A 11 -29.88 21.08 16.19
N ILE A 12 -30.03 21.42 14.91
CA ILE A 12 -29.87 20.47 13.81
C ILE A 12 -28.37 20.17 13.74
N LEU A 13 -27.91 19.11 14.42
CA LEU A 13 -26.64 18.47 14.08
C LEU A 13 -26.80 17.88 12.68
N GLY A 14 -26.48 18.67 11.66
CA GLY A 14 -26.25 18.13 10.34
C GLY A 14 -25.07 17.18 10.41
N CYS A 15 -25.33 15.87 10.34
CA CYS A 15 -24.28 14.90 10.04
C CYS A 15 -23.75 15.25 8.64
N ALA A 16 -22.67 16.03 8.59
CA ALA A 16 -21.91 16.23 7.37
C ALA A 16 -21.32 14.87 7.00
N SER A 17 -22.01 14.13 6.12
CA SER A 17 -21.44 12.95 5.50
C SER A 17 -20.19 13.41 4.77
N LYS A 18 -19.02 12.92 5.19
CA LYS A 18 -17.77 13.05 4.44
C LYS A 18 -18.04 12.56 3.01
N LYS A 19 -17.60 13.34 2.01
CA LYS A 19 -17.73 13.04 0.58
C LYS A 19 -16.34 13.08 -0.04
N LEU A 20 -16.15 12.32 -1.10
CA LEU A 20 -14.93 12.40 -1.90
C LEU A 20 -14.74 13.86 -2.38
N PRO A 21 -13.53 14.45 -2.23
CA PRO A 21 -13.30 15.82 -2.68
C PRO A 21 -13.57 15.99 -4.17
N ALA A 22 -14.07 17.17 -4.56
CA ALA A 22 -14.43 17.47 -5.95
C ALA A 22 -13.25 17.42 -6.94
N SER A 23 -12.01 17.42 -6.44
CA SER A 23 -10.80 17.25 -7.24
C SER A 23 -10.57 15.81 -7.71
N PHE A 24 -11.25 14.83 -7.11
CA PHE A 24 -11.19 13.44 -7.58
C PHE A 24 -12.03 13.27 -8.83
N LYS A 25 -11.46 12.58 -9.82
CA LYS A 25 -12.19 12.20 -11.02
C LYS A 25 -13.17 11.07 -10.65
N ILE A 26 -14.45 11.29 -10.94
CA ILE A 26 -15.52 10.29 -10.79
C ILE A 26 -15.80 9.67 -12.16
N CYS A 27 -15.97 8.36 -12.21
CA CYS A 27 -16.26 7.61 -13.42
C CYS A 27 -17.68 7.07 -13.41
N ASP A 28 -18.32 7.07 -14.57
CA ASP A 28 -19.55 6.31 -14.77
C ASP A 28 -19.19 4.82 -14.88
N HIS A 29 -19.48 4.06 -13.83
CA HIS A 29 -19.13 2.64 -13.72
C HIS A 29 -19.75 1.76 -14.82
N PHE A 30 -20.86 2.21 -15.41
CA PHE A 30 -21.61 1.46 -16.43
C PHE A 30 -21.57 2.15 -17.80
N GLY A 31 -20.81 3.24 -17.90
CA GLY A 31 -20.65 4.01 -19.12
C GLY A 31 -19.68 3.38 -20.11
N PRO A 32 -19.74 3.80 -21.38
CA PRO A 32 -18.72 3.41 -22.35
C PRO A 32 -17.35 3.96 -21.92
N ASN A 33 -16.29 3.18 -22.12
CA ASN A 33 -14.89 3.55 -21.79
C ASN A 33 -14.58 3.71 -20.29
N VAL A 34 -15.32 3.01 -19.41
CA VAL A 34 -15.05 3.01 -17.96
C VAL A 34 -13.57 2.76 -17.63
N ASP A 35 -12.91 1.85 -18.34
CA ASP A 35 -11.49 1.53 -18.12
C ASP A 35 -10.55 2.73 -18.37
N VAL A 36 -10.84 3.54 -19.39
CA VAL A 36 -10.06 4.76 -19.68
C VAL A 36 -10.26 5.78 -18.55
N CYS A 37 -11.51 5.96 -18.12
CA CYS A 37 -11.80 6.87 -17.02
C CYS A 37 -11.12 6.42 -15.71
N LEU A 38 -11.23 5.13 -15.36
CA LEU A 38 -10.63 4.57 -14.16
C LEU A 38 -9.10 4.71 -14.17
N LYS A 39 -8.47 4.48 -15.32
CA LYS A 39 -7.03 4.70 -15.48
C LYS A 39 -6.64 6.14 -15.15
N GLU A 40 -7.37 7.13 -15.66
CA GLU A 40 -7.12 8.54 -15.34
C GLU A 40 -7.44 8.88 -13.88
N ALA A 41 -8.50 8.31 -13.33
CA ALA A 41 -8.93 8.55 -11.96
C ALA A 41 -7.92 8.03 -10.94
N ILE A 42 -7.40 6.81 -11.14
CA ILE A 42 -6.39 6.22 -10.27
C ILE A 42 -5.07 6.99 -10.41
N ALA A 43 -4.64 7.34 -11.62
CA ALA A 43 -3.43 8.16 -11.83
C ALA A 43 -3.52 9.51 -11.11
N SER A 44 -4.68 10.17 -11.18
CA SER A 44 -4.93 11.43 -10.45
C SER A 44 -4.96 11.20 -8.94
N ALA A 45 -5.59 10.12 -8.47
CA ALA A 45 -5.67 9.79 -7.05
C ALA A 45 -4.30 9.54 -6.44
N LEU A 46 -3.38 8.83 -7.13
CA LEU A 46 -2.01 8.60 -6.65
C LEU A 46 -1.30 9.93 -6.31
N VAL A 47 -1.41 10.93 -7.20
CA VAL A 47 -0.81 12.26 -6.99
C VAL A 47 -1.49 12.99 -5.83
N GLN A 48 -2.82 12.99 -5.77
CA GLN A 48 -3.58 13.68 -4.73
C GLN A 48 -3.36 13.05 -3.34
N LEU A 49 -3.15 11.74 -3.28
CA LEU A 49 -2.96 10.97 -2.06
C LEU A 49 -1.50 10.87 -1.62
N LYS A 50 -0.56 11.48 -2.36
CA LYS A 50 0.87 11.50 -2.03
C LYS A 50 1.08 11.85 -0.54
N ASN A 51 0.50 12.95 -0.09
CA ASN A 51 0.65 13.44 1.30
C ASN A 51 -0.49 12.98 2.22
N GLY A 52 -1.34 12.06 1.75
CA GLY A 52 -2.55 11.64 2.44
C GLY A 52 -3.72 12.61 2.28
N LEU A 53 -4.90 12.16 2.66
CA LEU A 53 -6.14 12.93 2.58
C LEU A 53 -7.07 12.57 3.75
N PRO A 54 -7.01 13.33 4.86
CA PRO A 54 -7.79 13.05 6.08
C PRO A 54 -9.31 13.05 5.88
N GLU A 55 -9.82 13.79 4.89
CA GLU A 55 -11.24 13.87 4.56
C GLU A 55 -11.84 12.52 4.15
N VAL A 56 -11.00 11.61 3.63
CA VAL A 56 -11.40 10.25 3.21
C VAL A 56 -10.64 9.17 3.97
N ASP A 57 -10.06 9.51 5.12
CA ASP A 57 -9.29 8.61 5.98
C ASP A 57 -8.18 7.85 5.22
N ALA A 58 -7.58 8.52 4.22
CA ALA A 58 -6.50 7.98 3.44
C ALA A 58 -5.15 8.46 4.02
N PRO A 59 -4.29 7.56 4.53
CA PRO A 59 -2.95 7.93 4.95
C PRO A 59 -2.06 8.33 3.76
N SER A 60 -0.85 8.80 4.02
CA SER A 60 0.10 9.16 2.95
C SER A 60 0.53 7.93 2.14
N LEU A 61 0.73 8.11 0.83
CA LEU A 61 1.35 7.12 -0.06
C LEU A 61 2.87 7.28 -0.18
N SER A 62 3.44 8.39 0.32
CA SER A 62 4.88 8.64 0.30
C SER A 62 5.28 9.61 1.44
N PRO A 63 5.73 9.08 2.59
CA PRO A 63 5.86 7.65 2.86
C PRO A 63 4.51 6.98 3.18
N LEU A 64 4.27 5.80 2.59
CA LEU A 64 3.31 4.84 3.11
C LEU A 64 3.94 4.13 4.30
N HIS A 65 3.36 4.33 5.49
CA HIS A 65 3.88 3.80 6.74
C HIS A 65 3.23 2.45 7.11
N ILE A 66 4.04 1.46 7.46
CA ILE A 66 3.64 0.16 7.99
C ILE A 66 4.37 -0.07 9.32
N SER A 67 3.60 -0.29 10.40
CA SER A 67 4.15 -0.18 11.76
C SER A 67 5.06 -1.34 12.18
N ASN A 68 4.62 -2.59 12.01
CA ASN A 68 5.41 -3.76 12.41
C ASN A 68 5.10 -4.94 11.50
N ILE A 69 6.15 -5.56 10.98
CA ILE A 69 6.13 -6.78 10.20
C ILE A 69 7.08 -7.74 10.90
N THR A 70 6.61 -8.93 11.26
CA THR A 70 7.49 -10.00 11.75
C THR A 70 7.26 -11.25 10.94
N VAL A 71 8.34 -11.80 10.40
CA VAL A 71 8.36 -12.98 9.54
C VAL A 71 9.26 -14.04 10.17
N HIS A 72 8.75 -15.27 10.27
CA HIS A 72 9.53 -16.42 10.68
C HIS A 72 9.77 -17.32 9.47
N LYS A 73 11.02 -17.38 9.00
CA LYS A 73 11.36 -18.10 7.76
C LYS A 73 12.75 -18.72 7.83
N PHE A 74 12.88 -19.96 7.38
CA PHE A 74 14.14 -20.73 7.40
C PHE A 74 14.83 -20.79 8.78
N GLY A 75 14.05 -20.77 9.87
CA GLY A 75 14.59 -20.73 11.23
C GLY A 75 15.12 -19.36 11.67
N ASN A 76 14.89 -18.33 10.86
CA ASN A 76 15.16 -16.93 11.17
C ASN A 76 13.90 -16.23 11.65
N GLU A 77 14.10 -15.31 12.58
CA GLU A 77 13.11 -14.30 12.97
C GLU A 77 13.58 -12.96 12.40
N LEU A 78 12.76 -12.40 11.52
CA LEU A 78 12.98 -11.11 10.89
C LEU A 78 11.88 -10.16 11.33
N SER A 79 12.24 -9.08 12.01
CA SER A 79 11.31 -8.03 12.40
C SER A 79 11.68 -6.74 11.71
N PHE A 80 10.71 -6.11 11.06
CA PHE A 80 10.80 -4.79 10.45
C PHE A 80 9.81 -3.87 11.14
N LEU A 81 10.30 -2.75 11.66
CA LEU A 81 9.55 -1.76 12.39
C LEU A 81 9.62 -0.43 11.63
N ASN A 82 8.54 0.34 11.72
CA ASN A 82 8.45 1.67 11.13
C ASN A 82 8.83 1.69 9.64
N VAL A 83 8.31 0.73 8.88
CA VAL A 83 8.61 0.64 7.45
C VAL A 83 7.94 1.82 6.75
N ASN A 84 8.71 2.59 6.00
CA ASN A 84 8.25 3.72 5.20
C ASN A 84 8.54 3.42 3.75
N ILE A 85 7.50 3.29 2.92
CA ILE A 85 7.61 3.04 1.48
C ILE A 85 7.36 4.34 0.74
N ASP A 86 8.28 4.72 -0.14
CA ASP A 86 8.24 5.96 -0.89
C ASP A 86 8.09 5.74 -2.40
N ASN A 87 7.68 6.82 -3.08
CA ASN A 87 7.57 6.92 -4.55
C ASN A 87 6.47 6.06 -5.20
N ILE A 88 5.55 5.49 -4.41
CA ILE A 88 4.36 4.79 -4.92
C ILE A 88 3.50 5.71 -5.82
N TRP A 89 3.43 6.99 -5.47
CA TRP A 89 2.67 8.00 -6.21
C TRP A 89 3.24 8.32 -7.61
N GLU A 90 4.50 7.97 -7.88
CA GLU A 90 5.16 8.18 -9.19
C GLU A 90 4.88 7.05 -10.20
N MET A 91 4.21 5.99 -9.74
CA MET A 91 3.89 4.84 -10.57
C MET A 91 2.89 5.21 -11.68
N THR A 92 3.16 4.73 -12.88
CA THR A 92 2.32 4.94 -14.07
C THR A 92 1.48 3.72 -14.35
N ILE A 93 0.17 3.88 -14.50
CA ILE A 93 -0.73 2.80 -14.92
C ILE A 93 -0.51 2.54 -16.42
N THR A 94 -0.10 1.33 -16.76
CA THR A 94 0.17 0.93 -18.15
C THR A 94 -1.04 0.23 -18.76
N TYR A 95 -1.76 -0.56 -17.97
CA TYR A 95 -2.93 -1.33 -18.38
C TYR A 95 -4.00 -1.29 -17.28
N LEU A 96 -5.28 -1.30 -17.68
CA LEU A 96 -6.42 -1.48 -16.79
C LEU A 96 -7.56 -2.15 -17.56
N SER A 97 -8.21 -3.11 -16.92
CA SER A 97 -9.48 -3.67 -17.36
C SER A 97 -10.39 -3.88 -16.16
N SER A 98 -11.68 -3.61 -16.31
CA SER A 98 -12.66 -3.74 -15.25
C SER A 98 -13.97 -4.36 -15.70
N ASN A 99 -14.68 -4.90 -14.72
CA ASN A 99 -16.06 -5.36 -14.84
C ASN A 99 -16.78 -4.97 -13.55
N LEU A 100 -17.43 -3.82 -13.59
CA LEU A 100 -18.16 -3.23 -12.48
C LEU A 100 -19.65 -3.41 -12.75
N THR A 101 -20.36 -4.03 -11.81
CA THR A 101 -21.82 -4.23 -11.87
C THR A 101 -22.46 -3.72 -10.60
N ARG A 102 -23.79 -3.64 -10.55
CA ARG A 102 -24.52 -3.26 -9.32
C ARG A 102 -24.34 -4.26 -8.16
N GLU A 103 -23.68 -5.39 -8.37
CA GLU A 103 -23.50 -6.45 -7.38
C GLU A 103 -22.04 -6.86 -7.20
N SER A 104 -21.19 -6.67 -8.22
CA SER A 104 -19.82 -7.18 -8.25
C SER A 104 -18.80 -6.12 -8.65
N PHE A 105 -17.61 -6.22 -8.08
CA PHE A 105 -16.44 -5.44 -8.45
C PHE A 105 -15.34 -6.38 -8.92
N TRP A 106 -14.87 -6.21 -10.15
CA TRP A 106 -13.63 -6.80 -10.63
C TRP A 106 -12.80 -5.77 -11.38
N MET A 107 -11.50 -5.73 -11.09
CA MET A 107 -10.54 -4.86 -11.78
C MET A 107 -9.17 -5.54 -11.81
N SER A 108 -8.50 -5.45 -12.95
CA SER A 108 -7.10 -5.85 -13.11
C SER A 108 -6.33 -4.67 -13.70
N PHE A 109 -5.19 -4.33 -13.12
CA PHE A 109 -4.35 -3.25 -13.64
C PHE A 109 -2.87 -3.56 -13.50
N ASN A 110 -2.08 -2.97 -14.41
CA ASN A 110 -0.62 -2.99 -14.34
C ASN A 110 -0.10 -1.57 -14.15
N MET A 111 0.92 -1.44 -13.33
CA MET A 111 1.65 -0.20 -13.11
C MET A 111 3.14 -0.43 -13.30
N SER A 112 3.86 0.63 -13.67
CA SER A 112 5.32 0.61 -13.73
C SER A 112 5.90 1.88 -13.14
N GLY A 113 7.05 1.77 -12.49
CA GLY A 113 7.79 2.93 -11.99
C GLY A 113 9.29 2.66 -11.96
N ASP A 114 10.05 3.74 -12.03
CA ASP A 114 11.51 3.66 -12.14
C ASP A 114 12.15 3.29 -10.81
N HIS A 115 11.54 3.70 -9.69
CA HIS A 115 12.11 3.55 -8.36
C HIS A 115 11.03 3.49 -7.27
N ILE A 116 11.07 2.46 -6.43
CA ILE A 116 10.36 2.39 -5.15
C ILE A 116 11.42 2.18 -4.07
N GLY A 117 11.37 2.98 -3.01
CA GLY A 117 12.26 2.89 -1.87
C GLY A 117 11.50 2.46 -0.62
N ALA A 118 12.15 1.71 0.26
CA ALA A 118 11.66 1.43 1.59
C ALA A 118 12.78 1.66 2.62
N THR A 119 12.46 2.34 3.70
CA THR A 119 13.34 2.50 4.87
C THR A 119 12.67 1.88 6.09
N MET A 120 13.46 1.30 6.99
CA MET A 120 12.93 0.57 8.15
C MET A 120 13.95 0.51 9.28
N ASP A 121 13.45 0.34 10.50
CA ASP A 121 14.19 -0.30 11.57
C ASP A 121 14.06 -1.82 11.39
N TYR A 122 15.13 -2.58 11.62
CA TYR A 122 15.06 -4.03 11.53
C TYR A 122 15.80 -4.74 12.65
N SER A 123 15.39 -5.96 12.93
CA SER A 123 16.12 -6.93 13.74
C SER A 123 16.07 -8.28 13.05
N MET A 124 17.20 -8.98 13.06
CA MET A 124 17.32 -10.32 12.50
C MET A 124 18.01 -11.23 13.51
N LYS A 125 17.36 -12.34 13.83
CA LYS A 125 17.92 -13.41 14.65
C LYS A 125 17.83 -14.73 13.90
N GLY A 126 18.99 -15.35 13.66
CA GLY A 126 19.06 -16.65 13.01
C GLY A 126 20.36 -16.85 12.25
N LYS A 127 20.28 -17.39 11.04
CA LYS A 127 21.37 -17.61 10.12
C LYS A 127 21.15 -16.88 8.81
N LEU A 128 22.16 -16.15 8.38
CA LEU A 128 22.25 -15.55 7.05
C LEU A 128 23.49 -16.12 6.37
N LEU A 129 23.30 -16.86 5.27
CA LEU A 129 24.37 -17.63 4.62
C LEU A 129 25.05 -18.58 5.62
N PHE A 130 26.34 -18.37 5.91
CA PHE A 130 27.12 -19.15 6.88
C PHE A 130 27.20 -18.50 8.28
N PHE A 131 26.68 -17.29 8.44
CA PHE A 131 26.82 -16.52 9.68
C PHE A 131 25.59 -16.70 10.57
N THR A 132 25.82 -16.93 11.86
CA THR A 132 24.75 -16.74 12.85
C THR A 132 24.66 -15.25 13.15
N VAL A 133 23.52 -14.67 12.82
CA VAL A 133 23.25 -13.25 12.95
C VAL A 133 22.27 -13.01 14.08
N ASN A 134 22.59 -12.02 14.91
CA ASN A 134 21.69 -11.44 15.89
C ASN A 134 21.87 -9.92 15.80
N GLY A 135 21.53 -9.41 14.63
CA GLY A 135 21.78 -8.04 14.21
C GLY A 135 20.51 -7.21 14.21
N GLY A 136 20.69 -5.92 13.94
CA GLY A 136 19.60 -4.98 13.84
C GLY A 136 20.09 -3.55 13.81
N GLY A 137 19.33 -2.70 13.15
CA GLY A 137 19.71 -1.32 12.84
C GLY A 137 18.75 -0.71 11.85
N LYS A 138 19.23 0.27 11.07
CA LYS A 138 18.49 0.79 9.93
C LYS A 138 18.70 -0.10 8.71
N GLY A 139 17.64 -0.26 7.93
CA GLY A 139 17.65 -0.96 6.66
C GLY A 139 17.04 -0.11 5.57
N GLU A 140 17.58 -0.23 4.37
CA GLU A 140 17.03 0.35 3.16
C GLU A 140 16.90 -0.74 2.10
N LEU A 141 15.77 -0.74 1.41
CA LEU A 141 15.50 -1.56 0.23
C LEU A 141 15.11 -0.64 -0.91
N THR A 142 15.62 -0.92 -2.10
CA THR A 142 15.24 -0.18 -3.30
C THR A 142 14.91 -1.16 -4.41
N MET A 143 13.75 -0.98 -5.04
CA MET A 143 13.37 -1.64 -6.28
C MET A 143 13.53 -0.67 -7.44
N LYS A 144 14.19 -1.09 -8.52
CA LYS A 144 14.32 -0.29 -9.76
C LYS A 144 13.55 -0.91 -10.92
N ASN A 145 12.96 -0.05 -11.75
CA ASN A 145 12.15 -0.41 -12.93
C ASN A 145 11.14 -1.51 -12.60
N VAL A 146 10.33 -1.27 -11.56
CA VAL A 146 9.38 -2.25 -11.04
C VAL A 146 8.11 -2.25 -11.88
N VAL A 147 7.63 -3.44 -12.22
CA VAL A 147 6.27 -3.65 -12.73
C VAL A 147 5.43 -4.23 -11.62
N VAL A 148 4.24 -3.67 -11.43
CA VAL A 148 3.24 -4.13 -10.47
C VAL A 148 2.04 -4.61 -11.24
N GLN A 149 1.51 -5.78 -10.90
CA GLN A 149 0.22 -6.26 -11.38
C GLN A 149 -0.70 -6.37 -10.17
N ALA A 150 -1.94 -5.90 -10.30
CA ALA A 150 -2.92 -5.98 -9.23
C ALA A 150 -4.24 -6.55 -9.76
N ASN A 151 -4.83 -7.47 -9.00
CA ASN A 151 -6.16 -8.03 -9.27
C ASN A 151 -7.06 -7.81 -8.06
N LEU A 152 -8.15 -7.09 -8.27
CA LEU A 152 -9.08 -6.69 -7.24
C LEU A 152 -10.40 -7.42 -7.48
N LYS A 153 -10.99 -7.91 -6.39
CA LYS A 153 -12.32 -8.53 -6.39
C LYS A 153 -13.12 -8.03 -5.21
N GLY A 154 -14.42 -7.91 -5.40
CA GLY A 154 -15.34 -7.55 -4.35
C GLY A 154 -16.79 -7.51 -4.82
N GLY A 155 -17.61 -6.86 -4.02
CA GLY A 155 -19.00 -6.62 -4.31
C GLY A 155 -19.46 -5.28 -3.77
N VAL A 156 -20.74 -5.18 -3.44
CA VAL A 156 -21.31 -3.97 -2.83
C VAL A 156 -21.40 -4.15 -1.32
N ALA A 157 -21.03 -3.10 -0.58
CA ALA A 157 -21.12 -3.07 0.86
C ALA A 157 -22.57 -3.14 1.36
N GLU A 158 -22.73 -3.45 2.66
CA GLU A 158 -24.04 -3.44 3.31
C GLU A 158 -24.75 -2.10 3.11
N GLY A 159 -26.00 -2.16 2.64
CA GLY A 159 -26.80 -0.98 2.28
C GLY A 159 -26.70 -0.55 0.83
N GLY A 160 -25.89 -1.21 -0.01
CA GLY A 160 -25.98 -1.09 -1.47
C GLY A 160 -25.38 0.18 -2.08
N LYS A 161 -24.69 1.00 -1.29
CA LYS A 161 -24.32 2.38 -1.70
C LYS A 161 -22.91 2.52 -2.26
N HIS A 162 -21.97 1.66 -1.85
CA HIS A 162 -20.57 1.74 -2.25
C HIS A 162 -20.01 0.34 -2.45
N TYR A 163 -18.98 0.21 -3.30
CA TYR A 163 -18.25 -1.04 -3.43
C TYR A 163 -17.41 -1.34 -2.19
N LYS A 164 -17.17 -2.62 -1.94
CA LYS A 164 -16.21 -3.11 -0.96
C LYS A 164 -15.42 -4.25 -1.60
N LEU A 165 -14.10 -4.12 -1.55
CA LEU A 165 -13.18 -5.15 -1.99
C LEU A 165 -13.09 -6.26 -0.94
N ASP A 166 -13.07 -7.49 -1.42
CA ASP A 166 -12.78 -8.70 -0.65
C ASP A 166 -11.31 -9.08 -0.80
N THR A 167 -10.71 -8.86 -1.98
CA THR A 167 -9.29 -9.13 -2.24
C THR A 167 -8.63 -8.00 -3.03
N PHE A 168 -7.33 -7.81 -2.77
CA PHE A 168 -6.44 -6.95 -3.52
C PHE A 168 -5.13 -7.73 -3.68
N ASN A 169 -4.92 -8.39 -4.83
CA ASN A 169 -3.78 -9.28 -5.03
C ASN A 169 -2.70 -8.64 -5.90
N ILE A 170 -1.54 -8.40 -5.31
CA ILE A 170 -0.39 -7.72 -5.88
C ILE A 170 0.65 -8.75 -6.31
N LYS A 171 1.25 -8.50 -7.47
CA LYS A 171 2.49 -9.13 -7.92
C LYS A 171 3.54 -8.09 -8.28
N LEU A 172 4.74 -8.28 -7.76
CA LEU A 172 5.87 -7.36 -7.91
C LEU A 172 6.94 -7.96 -8.82
N TYR A 173 7.39 -7.20 -9.81
CA TYR A 173 8.41 -7.63 -10.76
C TYR A 173 9.49 -6.55 -10.88
N PRO A 174 10.39 -6.41 -9.88
CA PRO A 174 11.52 -5.49 -9.97
C PRO A 174 12.56 -6.00 -10.98
N ARG A 175 13.24 -5.08 -11.67
CA ARG A 175 14.41 -5.42 -12.51
C ARG A 175 15.71 -5.48 -11.73
N LEU A 176 15.75 -4.82 -10.58
CA LEU A 176 16.85 -4.85 -9.64
C LEU A 176 16.30 -4.54 -8.25
N VAL A 177 16.75 -5.29 -7.26
CA VAL A 177 16.56 -4.97 -5.85
C VAL A 177 17.93 -4.71 -5.25
N THR A 178 18.08 -3.63 -4.50
CA THR A 178 19.28 -3.36 -3.71
C THR A 178 18.94 -3.25 -2.24
N TYR A 179 19.83 -3.77 -1.40
CA TYR A 179 19.71 -3.81 0.05
C TYR A 179 20.88 -3.05 0.68
N ASN A 180 20.59 -2.29 1.73
CA ASN A 180 21.58 -1.67 2.58
C ASN A 180 21.15 -1.81 4.03
N MET A 181 21.76 -2.76 4.73
CA MET A 181 21.37 -3.17 6.08
C MET A 181 22.51 -2.87 7.05
N GLU A 182 22.28 -1.95 7.99
CA GLU A 182 23.27 -1.59 8.99
C GLU A 182 23.38 -2.68 10.07
N ASN A 183 24.59 -2.92 10.59
CA ASN A 183 24.80 -3.71 11.80
C ASN A 183 24.22 -5.14 11.74
N ILE A 184 24.35 -5.82 10.57
CA ILE A 184 23.97 -7.22 10.38
C ILE A 184 24.74 -8.13 11.37
N VAL A 185 26.04 -7.88 11.51
CA VAL A 185 26.89 -8.54 12.50
C VAL A 185 27.36 -7.48 13.51
N PRO A 186 26.81 -7.49 14.75
CA PRO A 186 27.11 -6.48 15.74
C PRO A 186 28.61 -6.27 15.97
N GLY A 187 29.05 -5.01 15.86
CA GLY A 187 30.45 -4.62 16.09
C GLY A 187 31.44 -5.02 14.99
N GLN A 188 30.99 -5.67 13.91
CA GLN A 188 31.85 -6.14 12.81
C GLN A 188 31.41 -5.51 11.48
N LYS A 189 31.81 -4.24 11.28
CA LYS A 189 31.42 -3.46 10.09
C LYS A 189 31.88 -4.12 8.79
N GLU A 190 33.14 -4.53 8.70
CA GLU A 190 33.70 -5.14 7.48
C GLU A 190 32.91 -6.40 7.06
N ILE A 191 32.49 -7.22 8.03
CA ILE A 191 31.67 -8.40 7.75
C ILE A 191 30.26 -8.00 7.34
N SER A 192 29.67 -6.99 7.98
CA SER A 192 28.35 -6.47 7.59
C SER A 192 28.35 -5.89 6.17
N ASP A 193 29.43 -5.20 5.78
CA ASP A 193 29.60 -4.67 4.42
C ASP A 193 29.71 -5.82 3.41
N GLN A 194 30.55 -6.83 3.69
CA GLN A 194 30.66 -8.02 2.82
C GLN A 194 29.34 -8.77 2.68
N ILE A 195 28.54 -8.87 3.75
CA ILE A 195 27.22 -9.48 3.65
C ILE A 195 26.31 -8.65 2.76
N ASN A 196 26.29 -7.32 2.90
CA ASN A 196 25.52 -6.45 2.00
C ASN A 196 25.93 -6.63 0.54
N ASP A 197 27.22 -6.76 0.25
CA ASP A 197 27.70 -7.03 -1.11
C ASP A 197 27.09 -8.34 -1.63
N VAL A 198 27.14 -9.42 -0.83
CA VAL A 198 26.54 -10.70 -1.22
C VAL A 198 25.02 -10.60 -1.40
N LEU A 199 24.29 -9.90 -0.54
CA LEU A 199 22.83 -9.69 -0.67
C LEU A 199 22.50 -8.98 -2.00
N ASN A 200 23.31 -8.01 -2.39
CA ASN A 200 23.14 -7.26 -3.64
C ASN A 200 23.57 -8.06 -4.87
N GLU A 201 24.63 -8.86 -4.79
CA GLU A 201 25.07 -9.75 -5.87
C GLU A 201 24.05 -10.88 -6.13
N THR A 202 23.43 -11.38 -5.06
CA THR A 202 22.47 -12.50 -5.09
C THR A 202 21.02 -12.06 -4.97
N TRP A 203 20.73 -10.79 -5.27
CA TRP A 203 19.43 -10.16 -4.99
C TRP A 203 18.24 -10.92 -5.59
N THR A 204 18.40 -11.58 -6.74
CA THR A 204 17.32 -12.35 -7.38
C THR A 204 16.89 -13.54 -6.55
N ALA A 205 17.86 -14.32 -6.04
CA ALA A 205 17.57 -15.49 -5.21
C ALA A 205 16.92 -15.07 -3.89
N LEU A 206 17.44 -14.01 -3.27
CA LEU A 206 16.84 -13.47 -2.05
C LEU A 206 15.42 -12.93 -2.30
N TRP A 207 15.21 -12.24 -3.41
CA TRP A 207 13.89 -11.71 -3.78
C TRP A 207 12.88 -12.84 -3.96
N GLU A 208 13.23 -13.91 -4.68
CA GLU A 208 12.36 -15.08 -4.87
C GLU A 208 11.94 -15.73 -3.55
N GLU A 209 12.81 -15.69 -2.53
CA GLU A 209 12.48 -16.20 -1.20
C GLU A 209 11.49 -15.30 -0.44
N ILE A 210 11.64 -13.98 -0.50
CA ILE A 210 10.85 -13.04 0.33
C ILE A 210 9.63 -12.45 -0.37
N GLN A 211 9.57 -12.51 -1.70
CA GLN A 211 8.59 -11.81 -2.51
C GLN A 211 7.15 -12.13 -2.09
N LEU A 212 6.83 -13.41 -1.88
CA LEU A 212 5.46 -13.81 -1.52
C LEU A 212 5.00 -13.18 -0.21
N ASP A 213 5.85 -13.19 0.83
CA ASP A 213 5.48 -12.64 2.14
C ASP A 213 5.26 -11.12 2.02
N LEU A 214 6.10 -10.42 1.25
CA LEU A 214 5.95 -8.99 0.99
C LEU A 214 4.65 -8.69 0.20
N GLU A 215 4.35 -9.48 -0.82
CA GLU A 215 3.12 -9.35 -1.59
C GLU A 215 1.88 -9.54 -0.70
N GLU A 216 1.85 -10.54 0.17
CA GLU A 216 0.73 -10.79 1.10
C GLU A 216 0.54 -9.63 2.09
N ILE A 217 1.63 -9.05 2.60
CA ILE A 217 1.55 -7.86 3.46
C ILE A 217 0.96 -6.67 2.69
N LEU A 218 1.43 -6.44 1.47
CA LEU A 218 0.95 -5.34 0.64
C LEU A 218 -0.51 -5.55 0.20
N ASP A 219 -0.94 -6.80 -0.04
CA ASP A 219 -2.32 -7.16 -0.34
C ASP A 219 -3.25 -6.64 0.78
N GLU A 220 -2.94 -6.93 2.04
CA GLU A 220 -3.72 -6.48 3.19
C GLU A 220 -3.70 -4.96 3.36
N VAL A 221 -2.53 -4.34 3.20
CA VAL A 221 -2.37 -2.89 3.34
C VAL A 221 -3.20 -2.16 2.28
N PHE A 222 -3.07 -2.53 1.01
CA PHE A 222 -3.80 -1.86 -0.07
C PHE A 222 -5.28 -2.22 -0.12
N LEU A 223 -5.67 -3.43 0.30
CA LEU A 223 -7.08 -3.78 0.49
C LEU A 223 -7.76 -2.81 1.47
N ASN A 224 -7.14 -2.60 2.63
CA ASN A 224 -7.67 -1.70 3.65
C ASN A 224 -7.64 -0.24 3.18
N TYR A 225 -6.54 0.19 2.57
CA TYR A 225 -6.37 1.54 2.03
C TYR A 225 -7.45 1.86 0.99
N THR A 226 -7.66 0.99 0.00
CA THR A 226 -8.66 1.18 -1.04
C THR A 226 -10.08 1.12 -0.49
N ASN A 227 -10.37 0.20 0.44
CA ASN A 227 -11.69 0.14 1.08
C ASN A 227 -12.02 1.39 1.91
N ASN A 228 -11.02 2.08 2.49
CA ASN A 228 -11.27 3.36 3.15
C ASN A 228 -11.73 4.44 2.17
N ILE A 229 -11.14 4.48 0.97
CA ILE A 229 -11.53 5.44 -0.07
C ILE A 229 -12.89 5.08 -0.68
N LEU A 230 -13.14 3.79 -0.97
CA LEU A 230 -14.37 3.35 -1.65
C LEU A 230 -15.64 3.65 -0.84
N LYS A 231 -15.57 3.77 0.50
CA LYS A 231 -16.69 4.24 1.35
C LYS A 231 -17.28 5.58 0.87
N TYR A 232 -16.47 6.38 0.17
CA TYR A 232 -16.83 7.71 -0.33
C TYR A 232 -17.16 7.73 -1.82
N VAL A 233 -17.07 6.59 -2.51
CA VAL A 233 -17.34 6.42 -3.95
C VAL A 233 -18.67 5.66 -4.11
N PRO A 234 -19.74 6.31 -4.59
CA PRO A 234 -21.03 5.64 -4.77
C PRO A 234 -21.00 4.67 -5.96
N VAL A 235 -21.74 3.55 -5.85
CA VAL A 235 -21.97 2.60 -6.96
C VAL A 235 -22.74 3.26 -8.10
#